data_AF-A0A965QCT8-F1
#
_entry.id   AF-A0A965QCT8-F1
#
_cell.length_a   1.000
_cell.length_b   1.000
_cell.length_c   1.000
_cell.angle_alpha   90.00
_cell.angle_beta   90.00
_cell.angle_gamma   90.00
#
_symmetry.space_group_name_H-M   'P 1'
#
loop_
_entity.id
_entity.type
_entity.pdbx_description
1 polymer ?
#
loop_
_entity_poly.entity_id
_entity_poly.type
_entity_poly.pdbx_seq_one_letter_code
_entity_poly.pdbx_strand_id
1 'polypeptide(L)'
;MPADGTRQIAMRAVPTLAAEGADAVVKRITDSIESVIAQTIAETGATRADFAGVGIGSPGPLDREKGLVITTPNLGWTNFPLRDRISEVVKLPGVLDNDANCATLAEWWVGAGKGAQNVVGMTIGTGIGGGLILNGKLFHGSSDAAGEIGHTTIDANGRRCKCGNYGCLEAYASGPATAERARERMAGGEHSQLTAMCGGDLANITAQMVYDASAKGDDVAREVV
;
A
#
# COMPACT_ATOMS: atom_id res chain seq x y z
N MET A 1 -19.50 -23.29 3.27
CA MET A 1 -19.10 -21.95 3.76
C MET A 1 -19.62 -20.92 2.75
N PRO A 2 -19.99 -19.68 3.16
CA PRO A 2 -20.38 -18.67 2.17
C PRO A 2 -19.20 -18.50 1.19
N ALA A 3 -19.48 -18.65 -0.11
CA ALA A 3 -18.47 -18.54 -1.17
C ALA A 3 -18.09 -17.07 -1.47
N ASP A 4 -18.54 -16.14 -0.63
CA ASP A 4 -18.40 -14.70 -0.81
C ASP A 4 -17.11 -14.15 -0.18
N GLY A 5 -16.19 -15.02 0.27
CA GLY A 5 -14.83 -14.67 0.69
C GLY A 5 -14.70 -13.74 1.89
N THR A 6 -15.79 -13.44 2.62
CA THR A 6 -15.77 -12.41 3.68
C THR A 6 -15.23 -12.89 5.02
N ARG A 7 -15.00 -14.21 5.18
CA ARG A 7 -14.46 -14.80 6.42
C ARG A 7 -12.99 -15.14 6.25
N GLN A 8 -12.15 -14.49 7.05
CA GLN A 8 -10.75 -14.89 7.24
C GLN A 8 -10.69 -16.12 8.16
N ILE A 9 -9.99 -17.19 7.73
CA ILE A 9 -9.82 -18.42 8.51
C ILE A 9 -8.46 -18.39 9.22
N ALA A 10 -7.40 -18.15 8.46
CA ALA A 10 -6.04 -18.05 8.98
C ALA A 10 -5.30 -16.86 8.36
N MET A 11 -4.34 -16.31 9.12
CA MET A 11 -3.49 -15.20 8.69
C MET A 11 -2.08 -15.40 9.21
N ARG A 12 -1.11 -15.00 8.40
CA ARG A 12 0.31 -14.93 8.75
C ARG A 12 0.87 -13.60 8.29
N ALA A 13 1.71 -13.02 9.12
CA ALA A 13 2.47 -11.83 8.80
C ALA A 13 3.92 -12.07 9.21
N VAL A 14 4.86 -11.78 8.31
CA VAL A 14 6.30 -11.91 8.54
C VAL A 14 7.01 -10.68 8.00
N PRO A 15 8.18 -10.30 8.55
CA PRO A 15 8.98 -9.22 8.00
C PRO A 15 9.41 -9.51 6.56
N THR A 16 9.38 -8.49 5.69
CA THR A 16 9.75 -8.64 4.26
C THR A 16 11.24 -8.98 4.09
N LEU A 17 12.12 -8.26 4.81
CA LEU A 17 13.59 -8.41 4.77
C LEU A 17 14.15 -8.36 3.33
N ALA A 18 13.84 -7.29 2.61
CA ALA A 18 14.22 -7.12 1.20
C ALA A 18 15.73 -7.24 0.93
N ALA A 19 16.56 -6.87 1.89
CA ALA A 19 18.02 -6.94 1.79
C ALA A 19 18.57 -8.37 1.63
N GLU A 20 17.78 -9.40 1.97
CA GLU A 20 18.16 -10.81 1.81
C GLU A 20 17.94 -11.34 0.38
N GLY A 21 17.43 -10.49 -0.53
CA GLY A 21 17.26 -10.82 -1.94
C GLY A 21 15.89 -11.44 -2.28
N ALA A 22 15.57 -11.43 -3.57
CA ALA A 22 14.25 -11.77 -4.08
C ALA A 22 13.82 -13.22 -3.78
N ASP A 23 14.74 -14.18 -3.89
CA ASP A 23 14.44 -15.59 -3.62
C ASP A 23 14.07 -15.84 -2.16
N ALA A 24 14.76 -15.17 -1.23
CA ALA A 24 14.44 -15.26 0.20
C ALA A 24 13.06 -14.67 0.50
N VAL A 25 12.70 -13.55 -0.15
CA VAL A 25 11.37 -12.93 -0.03
C VAL A 25 10.29 -13.85 -0.59
N VAL A 26 10.47 -14.41 -1.79
CA VAL A 26 9.51 -15.37 -2.38
C VAL A 26 9.34 -16.58 -1.48
N LYS A 27 10.44 -17.14 -0.96
CA LYS A 27 10.38 -18.29 -0.05
C LYS A 27 9.54 -17.97 1.19
N ARG A 28 9.73 -16.80 1.81
CA ARG A 28 8.91 -16.37 2.95
C ARG A 28 7.43 -16.25 2.61
N ILE A 29 7.12 -15.71 1.43
CA ILE A 29 5.74 -15.61 0.95
C ILE A 29 5.13 -17.01 0.79
N THR A 30 5.83 -17.92 0.10
CA THR A 30 5.31 -19.27 -0.18
C THR A 30 5.20 -20.11 1.09
N ASP A 31 6.16 -20.01 2.01
CA ASP A 31 6.10 -20.68 3.32
C ASP A 31 4.90 -20.18 4.14
N SER A 32 4.61 -18.88 4.07
CA SER A 32 3.45 -18.27 4.74
C SER A 32 2.13 -18.76 4.12
N ILE A 33 2.05 -18.86 2.80
CA ILE A 33 0.87 -19.39 2.09
C ILE A 33 0.62 -20.85 2.48
N GLU A 34 1.64 -21.71 2.42
CA GLU A 34 1.51 -23.12 2.79
C GLU A 34 1.13 -23.28 4.28
N SER A 35 1.64 -22.42 5.17
CA SER A 35 1.23 -22.40 6.57
C SER A 35 -0.26 -22.05 6.76
N VAL A 36 -0.77 -21.06 6.01
CA VAL A 36 -2.18 -20.66 6.04
C VAL A 36 -3.08 -21.75 5.44
N ILE A 37 -2.65 -22.40 4.36
CA ILE A 37 -3.35 -23.54 3.76
C ILE A 37 -3.45 -24.69 4.77
N ALA A 38 -2.33 -25.08 5.38
CA ALA A 38 -2.31 -26.17 6.36
C ALA A 38 -3.21 -25.88 7.57
N GLN A 39 -3.19 -24.65 8.11
CA GLN A 39 -4.09 -24.26 9.20
C GLN A 39 -5.57 -24.31 8.76
N THR A 40 -5.87 -23.80 7.56
CA THR A 40 -7.24 -23.80 7.02
C THR A 40 -7.78 -25.22 6.85
N ILE A 41 -6.96 -26.14 6.34
CA ILE A 41 -7.30 -27.57 6.22
C ILE A 41 -7.57 -28.17 7.60
N ALA A 42 -6.72 -27.91 8.58
CA ALA A 42 -6.86 -28.44 9.94
C ALA A 42 -8.14 -27.94 10.64
N GLU A 43 -8.52 -26.67 10.43
CA GLU A 43 -9.69 -26.06 11.07
C GLU A 43 -11.02 -26.39 10.40
N THR A 44 -11.02 -26.64 9.09
CA THR A 44 -12.27 -26.75 8.31
C THR A 44 -12.51 -28.14 7.71
N GLY A 45 -11.49 -28.99 7.68
CA GLY A 45 -11.54 -30.27 6.95
C GLY A 45 -11.54 -30.11 5.43
N ALA A 46 -11.26 -28.90 4.91
CA ALA A 46 -11.08 -28.67 3.48
C ALA A 46 -9.89 -29.46 2.95
N THR A 47 -9.84 -29.61 1.63
CA THR A 47 -8.74 -30.19 0.89
C THR A 47 -8.03 -29.13 0.06
N ARG A 48 -6.84 -29.45 -0.45
CA ARG A 48 -6.10 -28.53 -1.32
C ARG A 48 -6.86 -28.15 -2.60
N ALA A 49 -7.76 -29.01 -3.07
CA ALA A 49 -8.59 -28.76 -4.24
C ALA A 49 -9.68 -27.70 -4.00
N ASP A 50 -9.99 -27.39 -2.74
CA ASP A 50 -10.98 -26.37 -2.38
C ASP A 50 -10.41 -24.94 -2.45
N PHE A 51 -9.09 -24.78 -2.63
CA PHE A 51 -8.44 -23.49 -2.78
C PHE A 51 -8.46 -23.06 -4.25
N ALA A 52 -9.21 -22.01 -4.58
CA ALA A 52 -9.38 -21.55 -5.95
C ALA A 52 -8.11 -20.90 -6.56
N GLY A 53 -7.24 -20.32 -5.72
CA GLY A 53 -6.07 -19.58 -6.18
C GLY A 53 -5.44 -18.71 -5.10
N VAL A 54 -4.46 -17.91 -5.51
CA VAL A 54 -3.77 -16.91 -4.68
C VAL A 54 -3.90 -15.53 -5.32
N GLY A 55 -4.48 -14.59 -4.58
CA GLY A 55 -4.43 -13.17 -4.92
C GLY A 55 -3.19 -12.51 -4.33
N ILE A 56 -2.45 -11.75 -5.15
CA ILE A 56 -1.21 -11.08 -4.75
C ILE A 56 -1.41 -9.58 -4.94
N GLY A 57 -1.40 -8.82 -3.85
CA GLY A 57 -1.25 -7.37 -3.87
C GLY A 57 0.23 -7.00 -3.74
N SER A 58 0.75 -6.18 -4.65
CA SER A 58 2.17 -5.78 -4.65
C SER A 58 2.34 -4.30 -4.99
N PRO A 59 3.37 -3.63 -4.45
CA PRO A 59 3.73 -2.30 -4.93
C PRO A 59 4.06 -2.32 -6.43
N GLY A 60 3.58 -1.31 -7.16
CA GLY A 60 3.81 -1.16 -8.59
C GLY A 60 5.04 -0.33 -8.98
N PRO A 61 5.21 -0.05 -10.29
CA PRO A 61 4.32 -0.44 -11.39
C PRO A 61 4.36 -1.93 -11.74
N LEU A 62 3.27 -2.44 -12.29
CA LEU A 62 3.05 -3.87 -12.61
C LEU A 62 2.72 -4.07 -14.10
N ASP A 63 3.06 -5.24 -14.64
CA ASP A 63 2.45 -5.80 -15.85
C ASP A 63 1.57 -6.96 -15.38
N ARG A 64 0.26 -6.70 -15.24
CA ARG A 64 -0.67 -7.66 -14.61
C ARG A 64 -0.92 -8.88 -15.47
N GLU A 65 -0.97 -8.70 -16.79
CA GLU A 65 -1.15 -9.79 -17.75
C GLU A 65 0.04 -10.77 -17.70
N LYS A 66 1.28 -10.25 -17.69
CA LYS A 66 2.48 -11.08 -17.56
C LYS A 66 2.80 -11.49 -16.13
N GLY A 67 2.12 -10.91 -15.12
CA GLY A 67 2.35 -11.21 -13.71
C GLY A 67 3.70 -10.69 -13.19
N LEU A 68 4.17 -9.56 -13.74
CA LEU A 68 5.48 -8.98 -13.41
C LEU A 68 5.35 -7.76 -12.50
N VAL A 69 6.30 -7.63 -11.59
CA VAL A 69 6.65 -6.36 -10.96
C VAL A 69 7.69 -5.68 -11.84
N ILE A 70 7.32 -4.58 -12.51
CA ILE A 70 8.19 -3.92 -13.50
C ILE A 70 9.39 -3.29 -12.79
N THR A 71 9.13 -2.51 -11.75
CA THR A 71 10.18 -1.98 -10.87
C THR A 71 9.64 -1.70 -9.49
N THR A 72 10.38 -2.07 -8.45
CA THR A 72 10.06 -1.68 -7.06
C THR A 72 11.35 -1.36 -6.31
N PRO A 73 11.75 -0.08 -6.20
CA PRO A 73 13.02 0.30 -5.57
C PRO A 73 13.18 -0.23 -4.14
N ASN A 74 12.09 -0.25 -3.37
CA ASN A 74 12.09 -0.73 -1.98
C ASN A 74 12.37 -2.24 -1.85
N LEU A 75 12.16 -3.03 -2.92
CA LEU A 75 12.43 -4.47 -2.95
C LEU A 75 13.62 -4.83 -3.85
N GLY A 76 14.16 -3.87 -4.62
CA GLY A 76 15.25 -4.11 -5.57
C GLY A 76 14.88 -4.99 -6.76
N TRP A 77 13.60 -5.04 -7.14
CA TRP A 77 13.11 -5.89 -8.23
C TRP A 77 12.97 -5.12 -9.53
N THR A 78 13.28 -5.81 -10.64
CA THR A 78 13.12 -5.31 -12.01
C THR A 78 12.61 -6.44 -12.89
N ASN A 79 11.48 -6.24 -13.57
CA ASN A 79 10.80 -7.25 -14.39
C ASN A 79 10.65 -8.61 -13.69
N PHE A 80 10.30 -8.59 -12.41
CA PHE A 80 10.31 -9.77 -11.56
C PHE A 80 9.00 -10.56 -11.69
N PRO A 81 9.03 -11.84 -12.07
CA PRO A 81 7.82 -12.64 -12.32
C PRO A 81 7.21 -13.17 -11.01
N LEU A 82 6.71 -12.25 -10.18
CA LEU A 82 6.21 -12.55 -8.84
C LEU A 82 5.07 -13.56 -8.85
N ARG A 83 4.09 -13.37 -9.75
CA ARG A 83 2.91 -14.25 -9.86
C ARG A 83 3.33 -15.69 -10.13
N ASP A 84 4.15 -15.89 -11.16
CA ASP A 84 4.53 -17.21 -11.63
C ASP A 84 5.44 -17.91 -10.60
N ARG A 85 6.40 -17.18 -10.02
CA ARG A 85 7.26 -17.72 -8.95
C ARG A 85 6.48 -18.20 -7.72
N ILE A 86 5.46 -17.46 -7.31
CA ILE A 86 4.59 -17.91 -6.21
C ILE A 86 3.75 -19.11 -6.66
N SER A 87 3.06 -18.99 -7.81
CA SER A 87 2.13 -20.00 -8.34
C SER A 87 2.82 -21.35 -8.61
N GLU A 88 4.05 -21.33 -9.09
CA GLU A 88 4.86 -22.52 -9.35
C GLU A 88 5.18 -23.29 -8.07
N VAL A 89 5.43 -22.60 -6.96
CA VAL A 89 5.75 -23.24 -5.67
C VAL A 89 4.48 -23.75 -5.02
N VAL A 90 3.44 -22.90 -4.92
CA VAL A 90 2.19 -23.24 -4.23
C VAL A 90 1.22 -24.02 -5.11
N LYS A 91 1.54 -24.30 -6.38
CA LYS A 91 0.71 -25.11 -7.31
C LYS A 91 -0.78 -24.69 -7.30
N LEU A 92 -1.03 -23.39 -7.31
CA LEU A 92 -2.37 -22.78 -7.38
C LEU A 92 -2.34 -21.65 -8.40
N PRO A 93 -3.46 -21.35 -9.10
CA PRO A 93 -3.55 -20.19 -9.97
C PRO A 93 -3.29 -18.90 -9.20
N GLY A 94 -2.38 -18.06 -9.68
CA GLY A 94 -2.09 -16.75 -9.11
C GLY A 94 -2.70 -15.62 -9.91
N VAL A 95 -3.12 -14.55 -9.24
CA VAL A 95 -3.43 -13.25 -9.85
C VAL A 95 -2.65 -12.16 -9.13
N LEU A 96 -2.24 -11.12 -9.87
CA LEU A 96 -1.42 -10.03 -9.37
C LEU A 96 -2.13 -8.69 -9.63
N ASP A 97 -2.15 -7.83 -8.63
CA ASP A 97 -2.62 -6.45 -8.76
C ASP A 97 -1.84 -5.50 -7.84
N ASN A 98 -2.04 -4.20 -8.05
CA ASN A 98 -1.44 -3.15 -7.24
C ASN A 98 -2.06 -3.15 -5.83
N ASP A 99 -1.26 -2.84 -4.81
CA ASP A 99 -1.69 -2.85 -3.41
C ASP A 99 -2.83 -1.87 -3.11
N ALA A 100 -2.80 -0.64 -3.64
CA ALA A 100 -3.88 0.34 -3.51
C ALA A 100 -5.16 -0.07 -4.27
N ASN A 101 -5.00 -0.74 -5.42
CA ASN A 101 -6.13 -1.39 -6.10
C ASN A 101 -6.75 -2.50 -5.25
N CYS A 102 -5.94 -3.39 -4.65
CA CYS A 102 -6.43 -4.43 -3.77
C CYS A 102 -7.15 -3.86 -2.54
N ALA A 103 -6.61 -2.80 -1.94
CA ALA A 103 -7.26 -2.11 -0.81
C ALA A 103 -8.61 -1.51 -1.23
N THR A 104 -8.66 -0.84 -2.38
CA THR A 104 -9.91 -0.28 -2.93
C THR A 104 -10.94 -1.37 -3.24
N LEU A 105 -10.49 -2.50 -3.81
CA LEU A 105 -11.36 -3.63 -4.11
C LEU A 105 -11.94 -4.24 -2.83
N ALA A 106 -11.14 -4.36 -1.76
CA ALA A 106 -11.62 -4.84 -0.47
C ALA A 106 -12.68 -3.91 0.14
N GLU A 107 -12.44 -2.59 0.13
CA GLU A 107 -13.40 -1.59 0.61
C GLU A 107 -14.70 -1.60 -0.21
N TRP A 108 -14.61 -1.80 -1.53
CA TRP A 108 -15.78 -1.93 -2.38
C TRP A 108 -16.55 -3.24 -2.14
N TRP A 109 -15.85 -4.33 -1.87
CA TRP A 109 -16.46 -5.64 -1.70
C TRP A 109 -17.17 -5.79 -0.34
N VAL A 110 -16.47 -5.47 0.74
CA VAL A 110 -16.91 -5.74 2.13
C VAL A 110 -16.86 -4.54 3.05
N GLY A 111 -16.27 -3.41 2.62
CA GLY A 111 -16.04 -2.23 3.44
C GLY A 111 -16.94 -1.04 3.09
N ALA A 112 -16.38 0.15 3.17
CA ALA A 112 -17.09 1.42 3.06
C ALA A 112 -17.69 1.69 1.67
N GLY A 113 -17.18 1.03 0.63
CA GLY A 113 -17.66 1.16 -0.75
C GLY A 113 -18.77 0.17 -1.13
N LYS A 114 -19.21 -0.69 -0.20
CA LYS A 114 -20.18 -1.76 -0.50
C LYS A 114 -21.49 -1.22 -1.09
N GLY A 115 -21.87 -1.77 -2.23
CA GLY A 115 -23.09 -1.41 -2.96
C GLY A 115 -22.95 -0.20 -3.89
N ALA A 116 -21.81 0.51 -3.85
CA ALA A 116 -21.54 1.59 -4.79
C ALA A 116 -21.17 1.05 -6.18
N GLN A 117 -21.64 1.74 -7.22
CA GLN A 117 -21.23 1.45 -8.60
C GLN A 117 -19.89 2.10 -8.97
N ASN A 118 -19.58 3.23 -8.35
CA ASN A 118 -18.35 3.96 -8.60
C ASN A 118 -17.69 4.30 -7.27
N VAL A 119 -16.40 4.00 -7.12
CA VAL A 119 -15.62 4.24 -5.91
C VAL A 119 -14.26 4.80 -6.32
N VAL A 120 -13.83 5.84 -5.62
CA VAL A 120 -12.43 6.29 -5.65
C VAL A 120 -11.84 5.92 -4.30
N GLY A 121 -10.93 4.95 -4.31
CA GLY A 121 -10.13 4.62 -3.14
C GLY A 121 -8.86 5.47 -3.14
N MET A 122 -8.46 5.93 -1.96
CA MET A 122 -7.20 6.63 -1.76
C MET A 122 -6.56 6.13 -0.47
N THR A 123 -5.32 5.65 -0.58
CA THR A 123 -4.53 5.20 0.57
C THR A 123 -3.52 6.30 0.90
N ILE A 124 -3.53 6.76 2.14
CA ILE A 124 -2.59 7.78 2.62
C ILE A 124 -1.75 7.15 3.73
N GLY A 125 -0.44 7.07 3.51
CA GLY A 125 0.50 6.49 4.47
C GLY A 125 1.92 6.91 4.15
N THR A 126 2.83 5.94 3.98
CA THR A 126 4.20 6.22 3.52
C THR A 126 4.22 6.91 2.15
N GLY A 127 3.27 6.56 1.28
CA GLY A 127 2.99 7.20 0.00
C GLY A 127 1.50 7.51 -0.14
N ILE A 128 1.10 7.93 -1.33
CA ILE A 128 -0.32 8.12 -1.69
C ILE A 128 -0.65 7.23 -2.88
N GLY A 129 -1.43 6.18 -2.62
CA GLY A 129 -1.96 5.29 -3.65
C GLY A 129 -3.44 5.56 -3.90
N GLY A 130 -3.98 4.95 -4.94
CA GLY A 130 -5.40 4.96 -5.20
C GLY A 130 -5.86 3.80 -6.07
N GLY A 131 -7.17 3.67 -6.16
CA GLY A 131 -7.83 2.69 -7.01
C GLY A 131 -9.20 3.20 -7.44
N LEU A 132 -9.66 2.73 -8.60
CA LEU A 132 -10.91 3.19 -9.19
C LEU A 132 -11.83 2.00 -9.43
N ILE A 133 -13.01 2.01 -8.83
CA ILE A 133 -14.12 1.16 -9.28
C ILE A 133 -15.02 2.01 -10.16
N LEU A 134 -15.26 1.58 -11.40
CA LEU A 134 -16.17 2.22 -12.33
C LEU A 134 -17.19 1.19 -12.83
N ASN A 135 -18.48 1.50 -12.72
CA ASN A 135 -19.58 0.59 -13.08
C ASN A 135 -19.43 -0.82 -12.46
N GLY A 136 -19.07 -0.86 -11.17
CA GLY A 136 -18.91 -2.09 -10.39
C GLY A 136 -17.69 -2.93 -10.74
N LYS A 137 -16.69 -2.36 -11.45
CA LYS A 137 -15.46 -3.05 -11.83
C LYS A 137 -14.24 -2.22 -11.50
N LEU A 138 -13.20 -2.87 -10.99
CA LEU A 138 -11.88 -2.26 -10.85
C LEU A 138 -11.35 -1.83 -12.22
N PHE A 139 -10.89 -0.59 -12.31
CA PHE A 139 -10.44 0.05 -13.53
C PHE A 139 -8.93 0.27 -13.48
N HIS A 140 -8.22 -0.34 -14.43
CA HIS A 140 -6.76 -0.32 -14.50
C HIS A 140 -6.20 0.70 -15.51
N GLY A 141 -7.06 1.24 -16.39
CA GLY A 141 -6.63 2.09 -17.50
C GLY A 141 -5.91 1.32 -18.60
N SER A 142 -5.35 2.03 -19.56
CA SER A 142 -4.68 1.44 -20.74
C SER A 142 -3.28 0.89 -20.47
N SER A 143 -2.72 1.18 -19.30
CA SER A 143 -1.32 0.85 -18.95
C SER A 143 -1.17 0.32 -17.52
N ASP A 144 -2.24 -0.23 -16.94
CA ASP A 144 -2.27 -0.73 -15.54
C ASP A 144 -1.88 0.33 -14.48
N ALA A 145 -1.99 1.62 -14.81
CA ALA A 145 -1.56 2.74 -13.96
C ALA A 145 -2.71 3.72 -13.61
N ALA A 146 -3.97 3.33 -13.84
CA ALA A 146 -5.09 4.14 -13.37
C ALA A 146 -5.14 4.13 -11.84
N GLY A 147 -5.49 5.28 -11.25
CA GLY A 147 -5.58 5.43 -9.80
C GLY A 147 -4.30 5.91 -9.10
N GLU A 148 -3.21 6.16 -9.84
CA GLU A 148 -1.94 6.75 -9.35
C GLU A 148 -2.08 8.25 -8.95
N ILE A 149 -3.10 8.55 -8.14
CA ILE A 149 -3.52 9.91 -7.78
C ILE A 149 -2.44 10.66 -7.00
N GLY A 150 -1.61 9.94 -6.24
CA GLY A 150 -0.46 10.50 -5.53
C GLY A 150 0.57 11.15 -6.44
N HIS A 151 0.62 10.76 -7.71
CA HIS A 151 1.55 11.32 -8.70
C HIS A 151 0.94 12.44 -9.55
N THR A 152 -0.30 12.86 -9.27
CA THR A 152 -0.91 14.04 -9.88
C THR A 152 -0.13 15.30 -9.49
N THR A 153 0.31 16.08 -10.48
CA THR A 153 0.98 17.37 -10.23
C THR A 153 -0.03 18.40 -9.73
N ILE A 154 0.15 18.84 -8.48
CA ILE A 154 -0.62 19.92 -7.84
C ILE A 154 0.14 21.25 -7.83
N ASP A 155 1.45 21.22 -8.07
CA ASP A 155 2.33 22.39 -8.13
C ASP A 155 3.42 22.20 -9.20
N ALA A 156 3.28 22.88 -10.35
CA ALA A 156 4.21 22.71 -11.47
C ALA A 156 5.67 23.14 -11.16
N ASN A 157 5.88 23.98 -10.14
CA ASN A 157 7.22 24.39 -9.69
C ASN A 157 7.59 23.73 -8.35
N GLY A 158 6.92 22.62 -8.05
CA GLY A 158 6.88 22.05 -6.73
C GLY A 158 8.06 21.18 -6.34
N ARG A 159 7.89 20.48 -5.21
CA ARG A 159 8.87 19.54 -4.64
C ARG A 159 9.14 18.39 -5.60
N ARG A 160 10.38 17.89 -5.60
CA ARG A 160 10.73 16.66 -6.32
C ARG A 160 10.07 15.46 -5.65
N CYS A 161 9.31 14.68 -6.43
CA CYS A 161 8.72 13.43 -5.99
C CYS A 161 9.70 12.26 -6.21
N LYS A 162 9.53 11.18 -5.43
CA LYS A 162 10.33 9.95 -5.57
C LYS A 162 10.12 9.26 -6.92
N CYS A 163 8.99 9.48 -7.59
CA CYS A 163 8.75 8.97 -8.94
C CYS A 163 9.61 9.69 -10.02
N GLY A 164 10.29 10.78 -9.67
CA GLY A 164 11.15 11.56 -10.56
C GLY A 164 10.53 12.87 -11.07
N ASN A 165 9.21 13.00 -11.02
CA ASN A 165 8.49 14.23 -11.36
C ASN A 165 8.61 15.31 -10.28
N TYR A 166 8.08 16.50 -10.57
CA TYR A 166 7.93 17.61 -9.63
C TYR A 166 6.45 17.88 -9.36
N GLY A 167 6.15 18.30 -8.13
CA GLY A 167 4.82 18.79 -7.78
C GLY A 167 3.76 17.74 -7.48
N CYS A 168 4.12 16.46 -7.40
CA CYS A 168 3.16 15.41 -7.13
C CYS A 168 2.50 15.57 -5.75
N LEU A 169 1.19 15.30 -5.63
CA LEU A 169 0.43 15.32 -4.37
C LEU A 169 1.16 14.58 -3.23
N GLU A 170 1.73 13.41 -3.50
CA GLU A 170 2.48 12.60 -2.54
C GLU A 170 3.64 13.36 -1.89
N ALA A 171 4.31 14.24 -2.64
CA ALA A 171 5.44 15.03 -2.15
C ALA A 171 5.03 16.09 -1.11
N TYR A 172 3.73 16.26 -0.85
CA TYR A 172 3.19 17.24 0.10
C TYR A 172 2.28 16.61 1.16
N ALA A 173 1.52 15.58 0.80
CA ALA A 173 0.44 15.04 1.62
C ALA A 173 0.68 13.61 2.13
N SER A 174 1.78 12.96 1.74
CA SER A 174 2.17 11.68 2.37
C SER A 174 2.59 11.89 3.83
N GLY A 175 2.61 10.83 4.63
CA GLY A 175 3.09 10.89 6.00
C GLY A 175 4.50 11.47 6.13
N PRO A 176 5.50 10.96 5.38
CA PRO A 176 6.85 11.53 5.37
C PRO A 176 6.88 13.00 4.92
N ALA A 177 6.08 13.38 3.92
CA ALA A 177 6.02 14.76 3.44
C ALA A 177 5.38 15.72 4.45
N THR A 178 4.33 15.27 5.15
CA THR A 178 3.68 16.02 6.25
C THR A 178 4.68 16.28 7.37
N ALA A 179 5.42 15.24 7.77
CA ALA A 179 6.46 15.36 8.78
C ALA A 179 7.60 16.30 8.35
N GLU A 180 8.00 16.24 7.08
CA GLU A 180 9.04 17.13 6.53
C GLU A 180 8.60 18.58 6.54
N ARG A 181 7.37 18.88 6.09
CA ARG A 181 6.81 20.24 6.13
C ARG A 181 6.76 20.78 7.55
N ALA A 182 6.41 19.95 8.53
CA ALA A 182 6.47 20.35 9.93
C ALA A 182 7.89 20.64 10.41
N ARG A 183 8.89 19.81 10.04
CA ARG A 183 10.30 20.07 10.37
C ARG A 183 10.81 21.40 9.80
N GLU A 184 10.48 21.70 8.55
CA GLU A 184 10.88 22.95 7.88
C GLU A 184 10.34 24.19 8.62
N ARG A 185 9.08 24.12 9.06
CA ARG A 185 8.44 25.18 9.89
C ARG A 185 9.14 25.33 11.25
N MET A 186 9.38 24.21 11.93
CA MET A 186 10.05 24.20 13.22
C MET A 186 11.50 24.70 13.16
N ALA A 187 12.21 24.42 12.06
CA ALA A 187 13.56 24.95 11.82
C ALA A 187 13.58 26.49 11.67
N GLY A 188 12.45 27.10 11.32
CA GLY A 188 12.24 28.55 11.32
C GLY A 188 12.16 29.19 12.71
N GLY A 189 12.21 28.39 13.78
CA GLY A 189 12.14 28.87 15.17
C GLY A 189 10.72 29.06 15.70
N GLU A 190 9.72 28.49 15.02
CA GLU A 190 8.33 28.57 15.46
C GLU A 190 8.09 27.80 16.77
N HIS A 191 7.22 28.36 17.62
CA HIS A 191 6.83 27.71 18.87
C HIS A 191 5.70 26.72 18.61
N SER A 192 5.94 25.45 18.91
CA SER A 192 4.96 24.37 18.76
C SER A 192 5.10 23.33 19.87
N GLN A 193 3.98 22.66 20.17
CA GLN A 193 3.92 21.46 20.99
C GLN A 193 4.77 20.32 20.40
N LEU A 194 5.06 20.35 19.09
CA LEU A 194 5.87 19.35 18.40
C LEU A 194 7.26 19.20 19.02
N THR A 195 7.88 20.28 19.51
CA THR A 195 9.19 20.22 20.17
C THR A 195 9.20 19.24 21.34
N ALA A 196 8.16 19.28 22.19
CA ALA A 196 8.04 18.36 23.30
C ALA A 196 7.71 16.94 22.83
N MET A 197 6.83 16.81 21.82
CA MET A 197 6.37 15.52 21.30
C MET A 197 7.49 14.72 20.61
N CYS A 198 8.44 15.40 19.96
CA CYS A 198 9.58 14.77 19.31
C CYS A 198 10.82 14.64 20.23
N GLY A 199 10.68 14.97 21.53
CA GLY A 199 11.77 14.88 22.49
C GLY A 199 12.90 15.90 22.25
N GLY A 200 12.60 17.03 21.62
CA GLY A 200 13.56 18.07 21.25
C GLY A 200 14.36 17.78 19.97
N ASP A 201 14.24 16.58 19.40
CA ASP A 201 14.88 16.23 18.12
C ASP A 201 13.85 16.25 16.99
N LEU A 202 13.96 17.26 16.11
CA LEU A 202 13.03 17.46 15.01
C LEU A 202 13.03 16.27 14.02
N ALA A 203 14.11 15.50 13.93
CA ALA A 203 14.16 14.31 13.07
C ALA A 203 13.12 13.24 13.46
N ASN A 204 12.66 13.25 14.72
CA ASN A 204 11.66 12.32 15.23
C ASN A 204 10.21 12.76 14.97
N ILE A 205 10.00 13.93 14.34
CA ILE A 205 8.65 14.35 13.96
C ILE A 205 8.06 13.35 12.97
N THR A 206 6.86 12.87 13.28
CA THR A 206 6.06 11.99 12.41
C THR A 206 4.76 12.69 12.02
N ALA A 207 4.11 12.24 10.93
CA ALA A 207 2.80 12.77 10.57
C ALA A 207 1.78 12.60 11.70
N GLN A 208 1.79 11.47 12.42
CA GLN A 208 0.89 11.25 13.55
C GLN A 208 1.05 12.34 14.61
N MET A 209 2.29 12.70 14.97
CA MET A 209 2.54 13.80 15.91
C MET A 209 1.98 15.13 15.42
N VAL A 210 2.09 15.42 14.11
CA VAL A 210 1.51 16.63 13.51
C VAL A 210 0.00 16.64 13.65
N TYR A 211 -0.70 15.57 13.24
CA TYR A 211 -2.16 15.51 13.39
C TYR A 211 -2.60 15.59 14.85
N ASP A 212 -1.90 14.91 15.77
CA ASP A 212 -2.19 14.95 17.20
C ASP A 212 -1.99 16.35 17.79
N ALA A 213 -0.95 17.07 17.39
CA ALA A 213 -0.70 18.45 17.80
C ALA A 213 -1.78 19.40 17.24
N SER A 214 -2.16 19.23 15.96
CA SER A 214 -3.23 20.00 15.33
C SER A 214 -4.57 19.83 16.06
N ALA A 215 -4.90 18.58 16.44
CA ALA A 215 -6.09 18.27 17.24
C ALA A 215 -6.07 18.91 18.64
N LYS A 216 -4.89 19.12 19.22
CA LYS A 216 -4.67 19.85 20.49
C LYS A 216 -4.58 21.37 20.32
N GLY A 217 -4.76 21.85 19.10
CA GLY A 217 -4.81 23.25 18.77
C GLY A 217 -3.47 23.95 18.59
N ASP A 218 -2.43 23.19 18.26
CA ASP A 218 -1.14 23.73 17.86
C ASP A 218 -1.22 24.42 16.49
N ASP A 219 -0.83 25.71 16.42
CA ASP A 219 -1.00 26.51 15.21
C ASP A 219 -0.07 26.08 14.07
N VAL A 220 1.18 25.72 14.38
CA VAL A 220 2.13 25.20 13.38
C VAL A 220 1.58 23.92 12.76
N ALA A 221 1.12 22.99 13.59
CA ALA A 221 0.56 21.74 13.10
C ALA A 221 -0.74 21.93 12.32
N ARG A 222 -1.61 22.87 12.72
CA ARG A 222 -2.84 23.22 11.99
C ARG A 222 -2.58 23.80 10.61
N GLU A 223 -1.52 24.57 10.43
CA GLU A 223 -1.17 25.11 9.11
C GLU A 223 -0.49 24.06 8.21
N VAL A 224 0.11 23.03 8.79
CA VAL A 224 0.69 21.92 8.02
C VAL A 224 -0.40 20.99 7.47
N VAL A 225 -1.43 20.70 8.28
CA VAL A 225 -2.60 19.87 7.93
C VAL A 225 -3.51 20.58 6.92
#